data_AF-A0A3P8PW14-F1
#
_entry.id   AF-A0A3P8PW14-F1
#
_cell.length_a   1.000
_cell.length_b   1.000
_cell.length_c   1.000
_cell.angle_alpha   90.00
_cell.angle_beta   90.00
_cell.angle_gamma   90.00
#
_symmetry.space_group_name_H-M   'P 1'
#
loop_
_entity.id
_entity.type
_entity.pdbx_description
1 polymer ?
#
loop_
_entity_poly.entity_id
_entity_poly.type
_entity_poly.pdbx_seq_one_letter_code
_entity_poly.pdbx_strand_id
1 'polypeptide(L)'
;MDFFNISSLDDRVEAENISSNSTSESQYTLLAIWCLAGLVSFLILFTIVGNVLVVIAVLTSRALKPPQNLFLVSLASADILVATLVMPFSLANELMGFWFFGKIWCDIYLALDVLFCTSSIVHLCAISLDRYWSVTQAVEYNLKRTPKRVKGMIVVVWLISAIISFPPLISMDRSSSEASPQCMLNDETWYILYSSIGSFFAPCVIMILVYIRIYQVAKTRTRTLSEKKRDVDSPSSSDEKLKKSSCSSKHHHEDRKDRKASRKSSSASKYSSRKSRASSKSIDLFSSRRKRRSTVNRKKVSAAREKRFTFVLAVVMGVFVVCWFPFFFSYSLYGICREPCQIPLTLFKFFFWIGYCNSSLNPVIYTIFNQDFRRAFQKILCKSWKRSF
;
A
#
# COMPACT_ATOMS: atom_id res chain seq x y z
N MET A 1 -14.18 -49.20 -74.45
CA MET A 1 -12.95 -49.71 -73.82
C MET A 1 -12.02 -48.52 -73.63
N ASP A 2 -12.45 -47.49 -72.90
CA ASP A 2 -12.53 -47.47 -71.43
C ASP A 2 -11.18 -47.81 -70.82
N PHE A 3 -10.42 -46.78 -70.44
CA PHE A 3 -10.17 -46.49 -69.03
C PHE A 3 -9.68 -45.03 -68.93
N PHE A 4 -10.54 -44.21 -68.32
CA PHE A 4 -10.26 -42.83 -67.93
C PHE A 4 -9.10 -42.80 -66.93
N ASN A 5 -8.14 -41.91 -67.17
CA ASN A 5 -6.99 -41.68 -66.32
C ASN A 5 -7.42 -40.87 -65.08
N ILE A 6 -7.76 -41.58 -63.99
CA ILE A 6 -8.06 -41.05 -62.65
C ILE A 6 -6.74 -40.64 -61.99
N SER A 7 -6.06 -39.66 -62.57
CA SER A 7 -4.83 -39.08 -61.99
C SER A 7 -4.72 -37.58 -62.21
N SER A 8 -5.67 -36.94 -62.89
CA SER A 8 -5.66 -35.50 -63.17
C SER A 8 -6.78 -34.71 -62.45
N LEU A 9 -7.65 -35.40 -61.73
CA LEU A 9 -8.69 -34.80 -60.87
C LEU A 9 -8.23 -34.67 -59.41
N ASP A 10 -7.21 -35.42 -58.98
CA ASP A 10 -6.68 -35.33 -57.61
C ASP A 10 -5.76 -34.10 -57.45
N ASP A 11 -4.95 -33.80 -58.48
CA ASP A 11 -4.03 -32.64 -58.46
C ASP A 11 -4.74 -31.28 -58.49
N ARG A 12 -5.98 -31.20 -59.00
CA ARG A 12 -6.78 -29.96 -58.94
C ARG A 12 -7.52 -29.79 -57.61
N VAL A 13 -7.83 -30.88 -56.90
CA VAL A 13 -8.46 -30.83 -55.58
C VAL A 13 -7.43 -30.51 -54.49
N GLU A 14 -6.16 -30.90 -54.67
CA GLU A 14 -5.07 -30.45 -53.78
C GLU A 14 -4.69 -28.99 -54.00
N ALA A 15 -4.75 -28.46 -55.24
CA ALA A 15 -4.39 -27.07 -55.51
C ALA A 15 -5.42 -26.05 -54.98
N GLU A 16 -6.72 -26.39 -54.88
CA GLU A 16 -7.73 -25.52 -54.27
C GLU A 16 -7.75 -25.59 -52.73
N ASN A 17 -7.22 -26.66 -52.13
CA ASN A 17 -7.11 -26.78 -50.66
C ASN A 17 -5.85 -26.13 -50.07
N ILE A 18 -4.86 -25.76 -50.89
CA ILE A 18 -3.62 -25.12 -50.42
C ILE A 18 -3.72 -23.58 -50.40
N SER A 19 -4.70 -22.98 -51.07
CA SER A 19 -4.90 -21.51 -51.06
C SER A 19 -5.74 -20.96 -49.90
N SER A 20 -6.23 -21.79 -48.98
CA SER A 20 -7.09 -21.36 -47.86
C SER A 20 -6.44 -21.44 -46.48
N ASN A 21 -5.17 -21.84 -46.37
CA ASN A 21 -4.53 -22.07 -45.06
C ASN A 21 -3.39 -21.11 -44.70
N SER A 22 -3.30 -19.94 -45.34
CA SER A 22 -2.40 -18.85 -44.92
C SER A 22 -3.14 -17.75 -44.16
N THR A 23 -4.10 -18.12 -43.31
CA THR A 23 -4.49 -17.26 -42.17
C THR A 23 -3.72 -17.77 -40.97
N SER A 24 -2.74 -16.99 -40.52
CA SER A 24 -2.02 -17.15 -39.25
C SER A 24 -2.94 -17.72 -38.16
N GLU A 25 -2.83 -19.03 -37.90
CA GLU A 25 -3.66 -19.72 -36.91
C GLU A 25 -3.34 -19.15 -35.53
N SER A 26 -4.30 -18.43 -34.96
CA SER A 26 -4.30 -18.08 -33.54
C SER A 26 -4.24 -19.37 -32.71
N GLN A 27 -3.28 -19.49 -31.78
CA GLN A 27 -3.10 -20.64 -30.86
C GLN A 27 -4.34 -21.00 -30.01
N TYR A 28 -5.41 -20.20 -30.09
CA TYR A 28 -6.61 -20.28 -29.28
C TYR A 28 -7.83 -20.62 -30.12
N THR A 29 -8.71 -21.46 -29.58
CA THR A 29 -10.06 -21.65 -30.14
C THR A 29 -10.82 -20.33 -30.15
N LEU A 30 -11.71 -20.13 -31.13
CA LEU A 30 -12.56 -18.94 -31.22
C LEU A 30 -13.28 -18.61 -29.90
N LEU A 31 -13.78 -19.63 -29.19
CA LEU A 31 -14.40 -19.46 -27.86
C LEU A 31 -13.42 -18.87 -26.83
N ALA A 32 -12.19 -19.37 -26.80
CA ALA A 32 -11.16 -18.88 -25.88
C ALA A 32 -10.77 -17.42 -26.19
N ILE A 33 -10.74 -17.03 -27.47
CA ILE A 33 -10.52 -15.65 -27.90
C ILE A 33 -11.62 -14.73 -27.35
N TRP A 34 -12.90 -15.07 -27.57
CA TRP A 34 -14.03 -14.26 -27.06
C TRP A 34 -14.04 -14.18 -25.52
N CYS A 35 -13.76 -15.30 -24.84
CA CYS A 35 -13.67 -15.31 -23.38
C CYS A 35 -12.52 -14.45 -22.86
N LEU A 36 -11.32 -14.55 -23.44
CA LEU A 36 -10.15 -13.78 -23.03
C LEU A 36 -10.35 -12.29 -23.32
N ALA A 37 -10.83 -11.95 -24.52
CA ALA A 37 -11.13 -10.57 -24.89
C ALA A 37 -12.18 -9.94 -23.97
N GLY A 38 -13.27 -10.67 -23.68
CA GLY A 38 -14.31 -10.22 -22.76
C GLY A 38 -13.79 -10.01 -21.33
N LEU A 39 -13.02 -10.98 -20.80
CA LEU A 39 -12.46 -10.92 -19.46
C LEU A 39 -11.48 -9.74 -19.30
N VAL A 40 -10.55 -9.59 -20.24
CA VAL A 40 -9.54 -8.52 -20.19
C VAL A 40 -10.20 -7.15 -20.42
N SER A 41 -11.17 -7.05 -21.34
CA SER A 41 -11.92 -5.80 -21.54
C SER A 41 -12.69 -5.38 -20.29
N PHE A 42 -13.30 -6.34 -19.59
CA PHE A 42 -13.93 -6.09 -18.30
C PHE A 42 -12.90 -5.60 -17.26
N LEU A 43 -11.73 -6.24 -17.19
CA LEU A 43 -10.65 -5.83 -16.29
C LEU A 43 -10.17 -4.40 -16.57
N ILE A 44 -9.99 -4.04 -17.85
CA ILE A 44 -9.61 -2.69 -18.29
C ILE A 44 -10.65 -1.67 -17.82
N LEU A 45 -11.93 -1.91 -18.13
CA LEU A 45 -13.02 -1.01 -17.74
C LEU A 45 -13.10 -0.86 -16.21
N PHE A 46 -13.02 -1.97 -15.48
CA PHE A 46 -13.05 -1.98 -14.03
C PHE A 46 -11.87 -1.19 -13.44
N THR A 47 -10.66 -1.35 -14.02
CA THR A 47 -9.46 -0.62 -13.60
C THR A 47 -9.60 0.89 -13.82
N ILE A 48 -10.10 1.29 -15.00
CA ILE A 48 -10.32 2.71 -15.33
C ILE A 48 -11.35 3.32 -14.39
N VAL A 49 -12.55 2.72 -14.30
CA VAL A 49 -13.65 3.24 -13.47
C VAL A 49 -13.24 3.31 -12.00
N GLY A 50 -12.65 2.23 -11.47
CA GLY A 50 -12.22 2.17 -10.08
C GLY A 50 -11.19 3.24 -9.73
N ASN A 51 -10.17 3.42 -10.55
CA ASN A 51 -9.12 4.40 -10.29
C ASN A 51 -9.57 5.85 -10.56
N VAL A 52 -10.45 6.09 -11.54
CA VAL A 52 -11.11 7.40 -11.72
C VAL A 52 -11.94 7.77 -10.49
N LEU A 53 -12.68 6.81 -9.90
CA LEU A 53 -13.39 7.03 -8.64
C LEU A 53 -12.45 7.38 -7.49
N VAL A 54 -11.28 6.74 -7.39
CA VAL A 54 -10.24 7.09 -6.41
C VAL A 54 -9.81 8.56 -6.58
N VAL A 55 -9.49 8.98 -7.81
CA VAL A 55 -9.10 10.37 -8.11
C VAL A 55 -10.21 11.35 -7.71
N ILE A 56 -11.45 11.11 -8.15
CA ILE A 56 -12.60 11.96 -7.82
C ILE A 56 -12.81 12.03 -6.31
N ALA A 57 -12.74 10.90 -5.60
CA ALA A 57 -12.95 10.86 -4.15
C ALA A 57 -11.93 11.70 -3.40
N VAL A 58 -10.65 11.63 -3.76
CA VAL A 58 -9.59 12.42 -3.12
C VAL A 58 -9.77 13.92 -3.40
N LEU A 59 -10.11 14.30 -4.63
CA LEU A 59 -10.28 15.71 -5.02
C LEU A 59 -11.54 16.34 -4.42
N THR A 60 -12.62 15.57 -4.26
CA THR A 60 -13.92 16.09 -3.81
C THR A 60 -14.13 16.00 -2.29
N SER A 61 -13.64 14.96 -1.62
CA SER A 61 -13.93 14.72 -0.21
C SER A 61 -12.96 15.47 0.71
N ARG A 62 -13.50 16.37 1.55
CA ARG A 62 -12.69 17.11 2.55
C ARG A 62 -11.91 16.19 3.50
N ALA A 63 -12.45 15.01 3.83
CA ALA A 63 -11.78 14.02 4.66
C ALA A 63 -10.56 13.38 3.97
N LEU A 64 -10.53 13.40 2.63
CA LEU A 64 -9.46 12.83 1.81
C LEU A 64 -8.53 13.88 1.21
N LYS A 65 -8.73 15.19 1.48
CA LYS A 65 -7.82 16.27 1.08
C LYS A 65 -6.47 16.38 1.81
N PRO A 66 -6.15 15.61 2.88
CA PRO A 66 -4.79 15.65 3.42
C PRO A 66 -3.69 15.38 2.36
N PRO A 67 -2.52 16.05 2.43
CA PRO A 67 -1.53 16.07 1.35
C PRO A 67 -1.04 14.71 0.86
N GLN A 68 -0.92 13.71 1.74
CA GLN A 68 -0.47 12.36 1.40
C GLN A 68 -1.39 11.60 0.47
N ASN A 69 -2.66 11.96 0.43
CA ASN A 69 -3.59 11.27 -0.46
C ASN A 69 -3.32 11.64 -1.92
N LEU A 70 -2.49 12.66 -2.20
CA LEU A 70 -1.96 12.92 -3.54
C LEU A 70 -1.11 11.77 -4.09
N PHE A 71 -0.44 10.99 -3.22
CA PHE A 71 0.24 9.76 -3.66
C PHE A 71 -0.76 8.76 -4.24
N LEU A 72 -1.97 8.67 -3.66
CA LEU A 72 -3.03 7.78 -4.15
C LEU A 72 -3.58 8.26 -5.49
N VAL A 73 -3.65 9.57 -5.72
CA VAL A 73 -4.05 10.14 -7.02
C VAL A 73 -3.02 9.80 -8.09
N SER A 74 -1.73 10.00 -7.80
CA SER A 74 -0.64 9.70 -8.74
C SER A 74 -0.55 8.20 -9.04
N LEU A 75 -0.70 7.34 -8.02
CA LEU A 75 -0.77 5.90 -8.19
C LEU A 75 -1.97 5.49 -9.06
N ALA A 76 -3.16 6.05 -8.79
CA ALA A 76 -4.34 5.82 -9.62
C ALA A 76 -4.16 6.29 -11.08
N SER A 77 -3.38 7.36 -11.30
CA SER A 77 -3.03 7.80 -12.65
C SER A 77 -2.12 6.81 -13.37
N ALA A 78 -1.13 6.22 -12.68
CA ALA A 78 -0.30 5.16 -13.26
C ALA A 78 -1.14 3.94 -13.64
N ASP A 79 -2.05 3.49 -12.76
CA ASP A 79 -2.94 2.36 -13.02
C ASP A 79 -3.91 2.61 -14.20
N ILE A 80 -4.43 3.84 -14.35
CA ILE A 80 -5.25 4.23 -15.50
C ILE A 80 -4.42 4.16 -16.79
N LEU A 81 -3.18 4.65 -16.76
CA LEU A 81 -2.29 4.64 -17.92
C LEU A 81 -1.90 3.22 -18.33
N VAL A 82 -1.70 2.28 -17.39
CA VAL A 82 -1.54 0.84 -17.71
C VAL A 82 -2.79 0.33 -18.43
N ALA A 83 -3.98 0.62 -17.90
CA ALA A 83 -5.24 0.13 -18.48
C ALA A 83 -5.53 0.69 -19.88
N THR A 84 -5.08 1.90 -20.20
CA THR A 84 -5.36 2.56 -21.49
C THR A 84 -4.25 2.41 -22.53
N LEU A 85 -2.98 2.45 -22.11
CA LEU A 85 -1.83 2.50 -23.02
C LEU A 85 -1.07 1.18 -23.10
N VAL A 86 -1.33 0.23 -22.20
CA VAL A 86 -0.58 -1.03 -22.12
C VAL A 86 -1.49 -2.24 -22.33
N MET A 87 -2.50 -2.44 -21.47
CA MET A 87 -3.36 -3.63 -21.51
C MET A 87 -4.04 -3.89 -22.87
N PRO A 88 -4.56 -2.89 -23.61
CA PRO A 88 -5.20 -3.14 -24.90
C PRO A 88 -4.23 -3.66 -25.95
N PHE A 89 -2.99 -3.13 -25.97
CA PHE A 89 -1.95 -3.56 -26.91
C PHE A 89 -1.39 -4.92 -26.52
N SER A 90 -1.25 -5.20 -25.22
CA SER A 90 -0.89 -6.52 -24.71
C SER A 90 -1.93 -7.57 -25.09
N LEU A 91 -3.23 -7.24 -24.99
CA LEU A 91 -4.31 -8.12 -25.42
C LEU A 91 -4.29 -8.33 -26.93
N ALA A 92 -4.14 -7.26 -27.71
CA ALA A 92 -4.10 -7.34 -29.16
C ALA A 92 -2.93 -8.21 -29.65
N ASN A 93 -1.74 -8.03 -29.07
CA ASN A 93 -0.57 -8.87 -29.36
C ASN A 93 -0.81 -10.35 -29.00
N GLU A 94 -1.49 -10.61 -27.87
CA GLU A 94 -1.81 -11.98 -27.45
C GLU A 94 -2.81 -12.67 -28.40
N LEU A 95 -3.84 -11.94 -28.83
CA LEU A 95 -4.89 -12.48 -29.69
C LEU A 95 -4.44 -12.66 -31.14
N MET A 96 -3.62 -11.74 -31.67
CA MET A 96 -3.12 -11.81 -33.03
C MET A 96 -1.93 -12.76 -33.16
N GLY A 97 -1.17 -12.99 -32.09
CA GLY A 97 0.05 -13.81 -32.12
C GLY A 97 1.23 -13.14 -32.83
N PHE A 98 1.09 -11.88 -33.28
CA PHE A 98 2.14 -11.05 -33.86
C PHE A 98 1.89 -9.57 -33.54
N TRP A 99 2.92 -8.73 -33.69
CA TRP A 99 2.86 -7.30 -33.40
C TRP A 99 2.50 -6.46 -34.64
N PHE A 100 1.26 -5.99 -34.69
CA PHE A 100 0.75 -5.20 -35.82
C PHE A 100 1.23 -3.72 -35.83
N PHE A 101 1.48 -3.12 -34.68
CA PHE A 101 1.59 -1.65 -34.53
C PHE A 101 2.94 -1.04 -34.95
N GLY A 102 3.83 -1.84 -35.52
CA GLY A 102 5.15 -1.41 -35.99
C GLY A 102 6.19 -1.25 -34.86
N LYS A 103 7.46 -1.16 -35.27
CA LYS A 103 8.62 -1.18 -34.35
C LYS A 103 8.63 0.00 -33.37
N ILE A 104 8.38 1.21 -33.86
CA ILE A 104 8.41 2.44 -33.03
C ILE A 104 7.40 2.32 -31.88
N TRP A 105 6.19 1.81 -32.16
CA TRP A 105 5.20 1.62 -31.12
C TRP A 105 5.56 0.48 -30.17
N CYS A 106 6.21 -0.59 -30.63
CA CYS A 106 6.71 -1.64 -29.75
C CYS A 106 7.70 -1.08 -28.71
N ASP A 107 8.69 -0.30 -29.17
CA ASP A 107 9.71 0.28 -28.30
C ASP A 107 9.08 1.22 -27.26
N ILE A 108 8.13 2.07 -27.68
CA ILE A 108 7.37 2.95 -26.79
C ILE A 108 6.50 2.14 -25.82
N TYR A 109 5.77 1.13 -26.30
CA TYR A 109 4.90 0.28 -25.50
C TYR A 109 5.67 -0.41 -24.38
N LEU A 110 6.82 -1.04 -24.68
CA LEU A 110 7.65 -1.70 -23.68
C LEU A 110 8.20 -0.71 -22.65
N ALA A 111 8.61 0.49 -23.10
CA ALA A 111 9.08 1.53 -22.18
C ALA A 111 7.95 2.07 -21.29
N LEU A 112 6.74 2.25 -21.82
CA LEU A 112 5.57 2.69 -21.06
C LEU A 112 5.12 1.63 -20.04
N ASP A 113 5.11 0.36 -20.43
CA ASP A 113 4.80 -0.74 -19.52
C ASP A 113 5.77 -0.76 -18.34
N VAL A 114 7.08 -0.78 -18.60
CA VAL A 114 8.10 -0.75 -17.54
C VAL A 114 7.97 0.54 -16.72
N LEU A 115 7.72 1.69 -17.34
CA LEU A 115 7.55 2.97 -16.65
C LEU A 115 6.39 2.95 -15.67
N PHE A 116 5.20 2.55 -16.11
CA PHE A 116 3.99 2.61 -15.29
C PHE A 116 4.00 1.53 -14.21
N CYS A 117 4.47 0.33 -14.54
CA CYS A 117 4.66 -0.74 -13.57
C CYS A 117 5.64 -0.27 -12.49
N THR A 118 6.84 0.18 -12.87
CA THR A 118 7.86 0.72 -11.93
C THR A 118 7.32 1.87 -11.09
N SER A 119 6.61 2.82 -11.71
CA SER A 119 5.98 3.94 -11.03
C SER A 119 5.03 3.46 -9.94
N SER A 120 4.16 2.48 -10.22
CA SER A 120 3.25 1.93 -9.22
C SER A 120 4.00 1.31 -8.03
N ILE A 121 5.09 0.58 -8.25
CA ILE A 121 5.90 -0.03 -7.17
C ILE A 121 6.58 1.05 -6.32
N VAL A 122 7.24 2.01 -6.96
CA VAL A 122 7.97 3.08 -6.27
C VAL A 122 7.00 4.01 -5.53
N HIS A 123 5.77 4.21 -6.03
CA HIS A 123 4.70 4.89 -5.31
C HIS A 123 4.29 4.15 -4.02
N LEU A 124 4.14 2.83 -4.06
CA LEU A 124 3.86 2.03 -2.85
C LEU A 124 5.00 2.13 -1.84
N CYS A 125 6.24 2.13 -2.31
CA CYS A 125 7.41 2.38 -1.47
C CYS A 125 7.41 3.78 -0.84
N ALA A 126 7.09 4.82 -1.62
CA ALA A 126 6.97 6.18 -1.12
C ALA A 126 5.86 6.33 -0.08
N ILE A 127 4.70 5.69 -0.30
CA ILE A 127 3.60 5.64 0.67
C ILE A 127 4.07 4.96 1.96
N SER A 128 4.83 3.86 1.86
CA SER A 128 5.41 3.15 3.01
C SER A 128 6.33 4.04 3.84
N LEU A 129 7.21 4.79 3.18
CA LEU A 129 8.14 5.71 3.83
C LEU A 129 7.42 6.91 4.47
N ASP A 130 6.45 7.51 3.78
CA ASP A 130 5.60 8.57 4.35
C ASP A 130 4.89 8.08 5.62
N ARG A 131 4.38 6.84 5.59
CA ARG A 131 3.76 6.21 6.76
C ARG A 131 4.75 6.01 7.88
N TYR A 132 5.93 5.49 7.59
CA TYR A 132 6.98 5.31 8.58
C TYR A 132 7.37 6.60 9.28
N TRP A 133 7.61 7.69 8.54
CA TRP A 133 7.93 8.97 9.15
C TRP A 133 6.75 9.55 9.93
N SER A 134 5.52 9.38 9.46
CA SER A 134 4.32 9.82 10.19
C SER A 134 4.11 9.07 11.51
N VAL A 135 4.52 7.81 11.59
CA VAL A 135 4.43 7.01 12.82
C VAL A 135 5.59 7.31 13.75
N THR A 136 6.83 7.29 13.25
CA THR A 136 8.05 7.46 14.06
C THR A 136 8.21 8.89 14.57
N GLN A 137 8.07 9.88 13.69
CA GLN A 137 8.26 11.31 13.97
C GLN A 137 6.92 12.07 13.93
N ALA A 138 5.92 11.58 14.66
CA ALA A 138 4.53 12.02 14.53
C ALA A 138 4.31 13.54 14.67
N VAL A 139 5.06 14.26 15.52
CA VAL A 139 4.85 15.71 15.69
C VAL A 139 5.58 16.50 14.59
N GLU A 140 6.88 16.29 14.46
CA GLU A 140 7.73 17.06 13.54
C GLU A 140 7.41 16.79 12.07
N TYR A 141 7.15 15.52 11.70
CA TYR A 141 6.87 15.17 10.31
C TYR A 141 5.51 15.69 9.86
N ASN A 142 4.48 15.61 10.70
CA ASN A 142 3.14 16.12 10.35
C ASN A 142 3.14 17.65 10.12
N LEU A 143 3.99 18.40 10.82
CA LEU A 143 4.17 19.84 10.57
C LEU A 143 4.89 20.13 9.25
N LYS A 144 5.85 19.28 8.86
CA LYS A 144 6.63 19.42 7.62
C LYS A 144 5.92 18.89 6.37
N ARG A 145 4.77 18.23 6.54
CA ARG A 145 4.05 17.54 5.46
C ARG A 145 3.17 18.49 4.67
N THR A 146 3.80 19.21 3.75
CA THR A 146 3.13 20.17 2.87
C THR A 146 2.78 19.56 1.50
N PRO A 147 1.74 20.06 0.81
CA PRO A 147 1.42 19.63 -0.56
C PRO A 147 2.58 19.82 -1.54
N LYS A 148 3.37 20.88 -1.38
CA LYS A 148 4.55 21.15 -2.23
C LYS A 148 5.59 20.03 -2.11
N ARG A 149 5.88 19.58 -0.88
CA ARG A 149 6.82 18.48 -0.65
C ARG A 149 6.30 17.15 -1.21
N VAL A 150 5.02 16.85 -1.04
CA VAL A 150 4.41 15.62 -1.58
C VAL A 150 4.46 15.62 -3.11
N LYS A 151 4.12 16.74 -3.76
CA LYS A 151 4.26 16.87 -5.22
C LYS A 151 5.71 16.68 -5.68
N GLY A 152 6.68 17.24 -4.96
CA GLY A 152 8.11 17.00 -5.22
C GLY A 152 8.49 15.52 -5.11
N MET A 153 8.00 14.81 -4.08
CA MET A 153 8.22 13.37 -3.95
C MET A 153 7.60 12.59 -5.11
N ILE A 154 6.39 12.95 -5.54
CA ILE A 154 5.75 12.33 -6.71
C ILE A 154 6.61 12.51 -7.97
N VAL A 155 7.13 13.72 -8.22
CA VAL A 155 8.04 13.97 -9.36
C VAL A 155 9.27 13.08 -9.27
N VAL A 156 9.88 12.96 -8.09
CA VAL A 156 11.04 12.05 -7.88
C VAL A 156 10.68 10.60 -8.20
N VAL A 157 9.49 10.13 -7.79
CA VAL A 157 9.03 8.76 -8.10
C VAL A 157 8.93 8.54 -9.62
N TRP A 158 8.32 9.48 -10.35
CA TRP A 158 8.23 9.41 -11.82
C TRP A 158 9.59 9.47 -12.50
N LEU A 159 10.50 10.31 -12.01
CA LEU A 159 11.86 10.40 -12.53
C LEU A 159 12.67 9.11 -12.32
N ILE A 160 12.59 8.51 -11.12
CA ILE A 160 13.23 7.21 -10.84
C ILE A 160 12.69 6.14 -11.81
N SER A 161 11.37 6.14 -12.03
CA SER A 161 10.72 5.17 -12.92
C SER A 161 11.13 5.36 -14.38
N ALA A 162 11.22 6.62 -14.83
CA ALA A 162 11.69 6.96 -16.17
C ALA A 162 13.15 6.56 -16.40
N ILE A 163 14.03 6.77 -15.41
CA ILE A 163 15.43 6.36 -15.51
C ILE A 163 15.55 4.84 -15.71
N ILE A 164 14.70 4.05 -15.03
CA ILE A 164 14.74 2.59 -15.15
C ILE A 164 14.15 2.12 -16.49
N SER A 165 13.13 2.80 -17.03
CA SER A 165 12.43 2.40 -18.25
C SER A 165 13.07 2.88 -19.56
N PHE A 166 13.97 3.87 -19.49
CA PHE A 166 14.55 4.52 -20.68
C PHE A 166 15.66 3.74 -21.42
N PRO A 167 16.52 2.91 -20.79
CA PRO A 167 17.63 2.25 -21.49
C PRO A 167 17.26 1.44 -22.76
N PRO A 168 16.12 0.72 -22.83
CA PRO A 168 15.71 0.03 -24.05
C PRO A 168 15.43 0.96 -25.24
N LEU A 169 14.99 2.20 -24.98
CA LEU A 169 14.70 3.17 -26.04
C LEU A 169 15.96 3.71 -26.72
N ILE A 170 17.11 3.69 -26.03
CA ILE A 170 18.40 4.16 -26.56
C ILE A 170 19.06 3.07 -27.41
N SER A 171 18.85 1.80 -27.07
CA SER A 171 19.39 0.64 -27.80
C SER A 171 18.59 0.36 -29.08
N MET A 172 18.43 1.41 -29.90
CA MET A 172 17.73 1.41 -31.18
C MET A 172 18.61 0.77 -32.26
N ASP A 173 18.87 -0.53 -32.18
CA ASP A 173 19.47 -1.27 -33.31
C ASP A 173 19.17 -2.77 -33.16
N ARG A 174 18.02 -3.20 -33.71
CA ARG A 174 17.79 -4.59 -34.08
C ARG A 174 17.03 -4.60 -35.41
N SER A 175 17.78 -4.70 -36.49
CA SER A 175 17.29 -4.95 -37.85
C SER A 175 17.04 -6.45 -38.01
N SER A 176 15.80 -6.87 -37.89
CA SER A 176 15.38 -8.19 -38.37
C SER A 176 14.05 -8.04 -39.09
N SER A 177 14.11 -8.07 -40.41
CA SER A 177 12.97 -8.21 -41.30
C SER A 177 12.42 -9.63 -41.17
N GLU A 178 11.75 -9.92 -40.05
CA GLU A 178 11.01 -11.18 -39.88
C GLU A 178 9.59 -11.04 -40.45
N ALA A 179 9.08 -12.12 -41.05
CA ALA A 179 7.75 -12.16 -41.67
C ALA A 179 6.60 -11.95 -40.65
N SER A 180 6.87 -12.15 -39.36
CA SER A 180 5.95 -11.86 -38.25
C SER A 180 6.69 -11.11 -37.12
N PRO A 181 6.67 -9.76 -37.12
CA PRO A 181 7.35 -8.99 -36.08
C PRO A 181 6.75 -9.32 -34.71
N GLN A 182 7.59 -9.73 -33.76
CA GLN A 182 7.21 -9.97 -32.36
C GLN A 182 7.66 -8.80 -31.50
N CYS A 183 6.80 -8.34 -30.58
CA CYS A 183 7.16 -7.32 -29.60
C CYS A 183 7.43 -7.97 -28.23
N MET A 184 8.69 -8.32 -28.00
CA MET A 184 9.14 -9.02 -26.80
C MET A 184 9.99 -8.12 -25.92
N LEU A 185 10.02 -8.41 -24.62
CA LEU A 185 10.90 -7.74 -23.66
C LEU A 185 12.36 -7.88 -24.09
N ASN A 186 13.18 -6.90 -23.68
CA ASN A 186 14.59 -6.88 -24.06
C ASN A 186 15.34 -8.10 -23.51
N ASP A 187 16.08 -8.78 -24.38
CA ASP A 187 16.75 -10.04 -24.08
C ASP A 187 18.17 -9.86 -23.49
N GLU A 188 18.61 -8.64 -23.23
CA GLU A 188 19.93 -8.39 -22.65
C GLU A 188 19.95 -8.68 -21.14
N THR A 189 20.81 -9.61 -20.70
CA THR A 189 20.89 -10.04 -19.29
C THR A 189 21.12 -8.86 -18.33
N TRP A 190 22.01 -7.92 -18.69
CA TRP A 190 22.29 -6.76 -17.83
C TRP A 190 21.03 -5.90 -17.61
N TYR A 191 20.21 -5.73 -18.65
CA TYR A 191 18.99 -4.93 -18.57
C TYR A 191 17.91 -5.66 -17.79
N ILE A 192 17.73 -6.97 -18.02
CA ILE A 192 16.78 -7.81 -17.27
C ILE A 192 17.06 -7.68 -15.77
N LEU A 193 18.31 -7.82 -15.35
CA LEU A 193 18.70 -7.72 -13.95
C LEU A 193 18.57 -6.28 -13.41
N TYR A 194 19.05 -5.29 -14.16
CA TYR A 194 18.96 -3.87 -13.79
C TYR A 194 17.51 -3.44 -13.56
N SER A 195 16.63 -3.71 -14.52
CA SER A 195 15.20 -3.37 -14.45
C SER A 195 14.50 -4.15 -13.35
N SER A 196 14.74 -5.45 -13.20
CA SER A 196 14.11 -6.26 -12.14
C SER A 196 14.52 -5.80 -10.73
N ILE A 197 15.81 -5.51 -10.53
CA ILE A 197 16.33 -5.03 -9.24
C ILE A 197 15.79 -3.63 -8.93
N GLY A 198 15.89 -2.71 -9.89
CA GLY A 198 15.46 -1.32 -9.73
C GLY A 198 13.94 -1.18 -9.54
N SER A 199 13.15 -1.92 -10.32
CA SER A 199 11.70 -1.80 -10.32
C SER A 199 11.04 -2.59 -9.20
N PHE A 200 11.55 -3.78 -8.84
CA PHE A 200 10.86 -4.67 -7.91
C PHE A 200 11.68 -5.02 -6.68
N PHE A 201 12.84 -5.67 -6.81
CA PHE A 201 13.52 -6.24 -5.63
C PHE A 201 13.99 -5.18 -4.64
N ALA A 202 14.62 -4.09 -5.10
CA ALA A 202 15.08 -3.03 -4.20
C ALA A 202 13.91 -2.30 -3.52
N PRO A 203 12.84 -1.84 -4.23
CA PRO A 203 11.65 -1.31 -3.58
C PRO A 203 10.99 -2.29 -2.61
N CYS A 204 10.88 -3.58 -2.95
CA CYS A 204 10.33 -4.60 -2.08
C CYS A 204 11.12 -4.76 -0.78
N VAL A 205 12.46 -4.82 -0.85
CA VAL A 205 13.32 -4.86 0.34
C VAL A 205 13.13 -3.62 1.20
N ILE A 206 13.10 -2.43 0.59
CA ILE A 206 12.85 -1.17 1.32
C ILE A 206 11.50 -1.22 2.03
N MET A 207 10.43 -1.63 1.34
CA MET A 207 9.11 -1.77 1.96
C MET A 207 9.13 -2.76 3.13
N ILE A 208 9.68 -3.95 2.95
CA ILE A 208 9.75 -4.96 4.02
C ILE A 208 10.47 -4.41 5.25
N LEU A 209 11.64 -3.80 5.06
CA LEU A 209 12.42 -3.21 6.16
C LEU A 209 11.65 -2.10 6.86
N VAL A 210 11.02 -1.21 6.09
CA VAL A 210 10.17 -0.13 6.62
C VAL A 210 9.04 -0.71 7.47
N TYR A 211 8.37 -1.76 7.02
CA TYR A 211 7.26 -2.37 7.76
C TYR A 211 7.70 -3.08 9.03
N ILE A 212 8.82 -3.79 8.99
CA ILE A 212 9.42 -4.38 10.19
C ILE A 212 9.69 -3.28 11.22
N ARG A 213 10.24 -2.14 10.79
CA ARG A 213 10.49 -1.00 11.69
C ARG A 213 9.19 -0.36 12.20
N ILE A 214 8.17 -0.18 11.36
CA ILE A 214 6.85 0.32 11.82
C ILE A 214 6.27 -0.61 12.89
N TYR A 215 6.30 -1.93 12.64
CA TYR A 215 5.79 -2.94 13.58
C TYR A 215 6.55 -2.91 14.90
N GLN A 216 7.89 -2.86 14.86
CA GLN A 216 8.74 -2.74 16.05
C GLN A 216 8.39 -1.48 16.87
N VAL A 217 8.27 -0.32 16.22
CA VAL A 217 7.93 0.94 16.88
C VAL A 217 6.54 0.89 17.51
N ALA A 218 5.55 0.34 16.80
CA ALA A 218 4.20 0.17 17.31
C ALA A 218 4.14 -0.79 18.51
N LYS A 219 4.91 -1.89 18.48
CA LYS A 219 5.03 -2.85 19.58
C LYS A 219 5.69 -2.22 20.80
N THR A 220 6.79 -1.50 20.62
CA THR A 220 7.50 -0.80 21.69
C THR A 220 6.61 0.26 22.36
N ARG A 221 5.87 1.07 21.59
CA ARG A 221 4.90 2.05 22.13
C ARG A 221 3.77 1.38 22.91
N THR A 222 3.29 0.23 22.46
CA THR A 222 2.26 -0.52 23.20
C THR A 222 2.82 -1.05 24.53
N ARG A 223 4.06 -1.53 24.53
CA ARG A 223 4.72 -2.10 25.73
C ARG A 223 4.98 -1.04 26.79
N THR A 224 5.55 0.12 26.43
CA THR A 224 5.80 1.22 27.37
C THR A 224 4.50 1.80 27.96
N LEU A 225 3.42 1.86 27.18
CA LEU A 225 2.10 2.23 27.69
C LEU A 225 1.53 1.20 28.68
N SER A 226 1.84 -0.08 28.51
CA SER A 226 1.42 -1.16 29.42
C SER A 226 2.26 -1.18 30.70
N GLU A 227 3.57 -0.94 30.61
CA GLU A 227 4.49 -0.82 31.76
C GLU A 227 4.15 0.41 32.61
N LYS A 228 3.98 1.59 31.99
CA LYS A 228 3.55 2.81 32.70
C LYS A 228 2.15 2.70 33.32
N LYS A 229 1.33 1.74 32.87
CA LYS A 229 0.05 1.42 33.49
C LYS A 229 0.22 0.53 34.73
N ARG A 230 1.17 -0.42 34.72
CA ARG A 230 1.49 -1.25 35.88
C ARG A 230 2.04 -0.40 37.04
N ASP A 231 2.93 0.54 36.77
CA ASP A 231 3.48 1.44 37.81
C ASP A 231 2.44 2.37 38.45
N VAL A 232 1.29 2.59 37.79
CA VAL A 232 0.21 3.46 38.26
C VAL A 232 -0.89 2.69 39.00
N ASP A 233 -1.07 1.41 38.68
CA ASP A 233 -2.02 0.52 39.37
C ASP A 233 -1.37 -0.23 40.55
N SER A 234 -0.03 -0.22 40.68
CA SER A 234 0.66 -0.68 41.89
C SER A 234 0.34 0.25 43.08
N PRO A 235 -0.27 -0.23 44.18
CA PRO A 235 -0.37 0.57 45.39
C PRO A 235 1.05 0.79 45.91
N SER A 236 1.46 2.06 46.04
CA SER A 236 2.67 2.42 46.77
C SER A 236 2.50 1.97 48.23
N SER A 237 3.02 0.78 48.56
CA SER A 237 3.36 0.41 49.92
C SER A 237 4.58 1.24 50.32
N SER A 238 4.34 2.50 50.67
CA SER A 238 5.35 3.44 51.13
C SER A 238 4.81 4.19 52.34
N ASP A 239 4.36 3.42 53.33
CA ASP A 239 4.10 3.88 54.70
C ASP A 239 4.58 2.81 55.69
N GLU A 240 5.80 2.30 55.50
CA GLU A 240 6.50 1.57 56.56
C GLU A 240 7.99 1.41 56.21
N LYS A 241 8.80 2.43 56.54
CA LYS A 241 10.24 2.27 56.81
C LYS A 241 10.83 3.61 57.25
N LEU A 242 10.56 3.99 58.51
CA LEU A 242 11.57 4.63 59.35
C LEU A 242 11.14 4.61 60.82
N LYS A 243 11.38 3.49 61.51
CA LYS A 243 11.61 3.45 62.96
C LYS A 243 12.03 2.04 63.38
N LYS A 244 13.34 1.78 63.35
CA LYS A 244 14.05 0.93 64.31
C LYS A 244 15.56 0.96 64.03
N SER A 245 16.24 1.80 64.79
CA SER A 245 17.66 1.67 65.14
C SER A 245 17.80 2.29 66.53
N SER A 246 18.23 1.47 67.49
CA SER A 246 18.48 1.78 68.89
C SER A 246 19.83 2.48 69.12
N CYS A 247 20.05 2.90 70.39
CA CYS A 247 21.25 3.49 71.04
C CYS A 247 21.34 5.03 70.96
N SER A 248 21.62 5.81 72.01
CA SER A 248 22.08 5.56 73.38
C SER A 248 21.91 6.83 74.26
N SER A 249 21.99 6.67 75.59
CA SER A 249 22.21 7.67 76.67
C SER A 249 21.06 8.64 77.01
N LYS A 250 20.38 8.51 78.17
CA LYS A 250 20.75 8.83 79.58
C LYS A 250 20.71 10.33 79.94
N HIS A 251 19.97 10.62 81.03
CA HIS A 251 19.97 11.83 81.88
C HIS A 251 19.36 13.12 81.23
N HIS A 252 18.69 14.06 81.91
CA HIS A 252 18.48 14.35 83.32
C HIS A 252 17.17 15.16 83.51
N HIS A 253 16.76 15.23 84.76
CA HIS A 253 15.67 15.95 85.42
C HIS A 253 15.51 17.47 85.16
N GLU A 254 14.34 17.97 85.59
CA GLU A 254 14.04 19.30 86.20
C GLU A 254 13.46 20.47 85.35
N ASP A 255 12.16 20.70 85.60
CA ASP A 255 11.59 21.83 86.36
C ASP A 255 11.21 23.20 85.72
N ARG A 256 10.09 23.71 86.26
CA ARG A 256 9.59 25.10 86.40
C ARG A 256 9.06 25.95 85.23
N LYS A 257 7.76 26.28 85.40
CA LYS A 257 7.13 27.62 85.57
C LYS A 257 7.52 28.77 84.62
N ASP A 258 6.54 29.43 83.98
CA ASP A 258 5.70 30.53 84.53
C ASP A 258 5.12 31.49 83.46
N ARG A 259 4.00 32.16 83.84
CA ARG A 259 3.38 33.42 83.33
C ARG A 259 2.61 33.41 81.99
N LYS A 260 1.27 33.63 81.94
CA LYS A 260 0.32 34.73 82.33
C LYS A 260 0.12 35.83 81.26
N ALA A 261 -1.11 35.94 80.73
CA ALA A 261 -1.98 37.14 80.59
C ALA A 261 -3.18 36.80 79.66
N SER A 262 -4.45 36.77 80.16
CA SER A 262 -5.46 37.86 80.16
C SER A 262 -5.92 38.26 78.74
N ARG A 263 -7.19 38.29 78.30
CA ARG A 263 -8.52 38.52 78.94
C ARG A 263 -9.66 38.27 77.92
N LYS A 264 -10.86 37.99 78.43
CA LYS A 264 -12.25 38.28 77.93
C LYS A 264 -12.73 37.58 76.64
N SER A 265 -13.64 36.60 76.70
CA SER A 265 -15.10 36.62 76.97
C SER A 265 -15.96 37.03 75.76
N SER A 266 -16.54 36.05 75.09
CA SER A 266 -17.95 36.07 74.66
C SER A 266 -18.37 34.70 74.16
N SER A 267 -19.43 34.20 74.78
CA SER A 267 -20.13 32.95 74.54
C SER A 267 -20.71 32.89 73.12
N ALA A 268 -20.39 31.85 72.36
CA ALA A 268 -21.22 31.38 71.25
C ALA A 268 -20.93 29.90 70.95
N SER A 269 -21.96 29.08 71.18
CA SER A 269 -22.26 27.77 70.56
C SER A 269 -21.10 26.83 70.17
N LYS A 270 -20.90 25.80 71.00
CA LYS A 270 -20.41 24.49 70.53
C LYS A 270 -21.47 23.86 69.62
N TYR A 271 -21.25 23.83 68.30
CA TYR A 271 -21.72 22.72 67.46
C TYR A 271 -20.79 22.51 66.27
N SER A 272 -20.06 21.40 66.34
CA SER A 272 -19.57 20.55 65.25
C SER A 272 -19.43 21.17 63.84
N SER A 273 -18.20 21.47 63.42
CA SER A 273 -17.82 21.53 62.00
C SER A 273 -16.48 20.85 61.75
N ARG A 274 -16.37 19.57 62.14
CA ARG A 274 -15.26 18.68 61.77
C ARG A 274 -15.72 17.56 60.83
N LYS A 275 -16.52 17.89 59.80
CA LYS A 275 -16.83 16.96 58.69
C LYS A 275 -17.00 17.75 57.40
N SER A 276 -15.92 17.91 56.63
CA SER A 276 -16.03 18.18 55.18
C SER A 276 -14.71 18.04 54.42
N ARG A 277 -13.54 18.26 55.04
CA ARG A 277 -12.24 18.20 54.33
C ARG A 277 -11.84 16.82 53.80
N ALA A 278 -12.33 15.72 54.38
CA ALA A 278 -12.04 14.36 53.92
C ALA A 278 -12.89 13.94 52.70
N SER A 279 -14.08 14.52 52.52
CA SER A 279 -14.99 14.20 51.42
C SER A 279 -14.61 14.92 50.12
N SER A 280 -14.17 16.18 50.21
CA SER A 280 -13.70 16.93 49.03
C SER A 280 -12.46 16.28 48.39
N LYS A 281 -11.50 15.83 49.22
CA LYS A 281 -10.29 15.14 48.75
C LYS A 281 -10.59 13.80 48.07
N SER A 282 -11.57 13.04 48.57
CA SER A 282 -11.95 11.76 47.97
C SER A 282 -12.69 11.97 46.65
N ILE A 283 -13.58 12.97 46.57
CA ILE A 283 -14.28 13.34 45.33
C ILE A 283 -13.28 13.82 44.26
N ASP A 284 -12.27 14.62 44.63
CA ASP A 284 -11.20 15.05 43.72
C ASP A 284 -10.32 13.88 43.26
N LEU A 285 -9.99 12.94 44.14
CA LEU A 285 -9.26 11.71 43.79
C LEU A 285 -10.06 10.81 42.84
N PHE A 286 -11.37 10.67 43.06
CA PHE A 286 -12.27 9.91 42.18
C PHE A 286 -12.46 10.60 40.84
N SER A 287 -12.63 11.94 40.82
CA SER A 287 -12.71 12.75 39.60
C SER A 287 -11.42 12.65 38.78
N SER A 288 -10.26 12.75 39.44
CA SER A 288 -8.94 12.63 38.82
C SER A 288 -8.67 11.21 38.29
N ARG A 289 -9.07 10.16 39.03
CA ARG A 289 -9.06 8.76 38.54
C ARG A 289 -9.98 8.57 37.33
N ARG A 290 -11.18 9.17 37.33
CA ARG A 290 -12.15 9.07 36.21
C ARG A 290 -11.64 9.79 34.96
N LYS A 291 -11.04 10.98 35.09
CA LYS A 291 -10.35 11.72 34.00
C LYS A 291 -9.14 10.94 33.46
N ARG A 292 -8.37 10.28 34.35
CA ARG A 292 -7.24 9.42 33.96
C ARG A 292 -7.71 8.15 33.23
N ARG A 293 -8.80 7.53 33.67
CA ARG A 293 -9.41 6.35 33.03
C ARG A 293 -10.01 6.69 31.66
N SER A 294 -10.63 7.87 31.49
CA SER A 294 -11.17 8.33 30.20
C SER A 294 -10.06 8.68 29.19
N THR A 295 -8.97 9.31 29.62
CA THR A 295 -7.80 9.58 28.76
C THR A 295 -7.05 8.30 28.39
N VAL A 296 -6.94 7.31 29.29
CA VAL A 296 -6.38 5.99 28.97
C VAL A 296 -7.25 5.23 27.97
N ASN A 297 -8.59 5.26 28.11
CA ASN A 297 -9.49 4.65 27.11
C ASN A 297 -9.40 5.35 25.75
N ARG A 298 -9.33 6.68 25.69
CA ARG A 298 -9.07 7.42 24.43
C ARG A 298 -7.75 7.01 23.78
N LYS A 299 -6.67 6.87 24.56
CA LYS A 299 -5.36 6.42 24.07
C LYS A 299 -5.39 4.96 23.57
N LYS A 300 -6.12 4.06 24.23
CA LYS A 300 -6.33 2.66 23.78
C LYS A 300 -7.08 2.58 22.45
N VAL A 301 -8.14 3.36 22.29
CA VAL A 301 -8.91 3.43 21.03
C VAL A 301 -8.05 4.00 19.90
N SER A 302 -7.25 5.03 20.18
CA SER A 302 -6.28 5.57 19.21
C SER A 302 -5.24 4.53 18.79
N ALA A 303 -4.65 3.80 19.74
CA ALA A 303 -3.65 2.75 19.45
C ALA A 303 -4.25 1.55 18.70
N ALA A 304 -5.49 1.15 19.00
CA ALA A 304 -6.19 0.10 18.27
C ALA A 304 -6.49 0.52 16.82
N ARG A 305 -6.84 1.81 16.60
CA ARG A 305 -7.06 2.38 15.27
C ARG A 305 -5.75 2.44 14.47
N GLU A 306 -4.63 2.80 15.09
CA GLU A 306 -3.30 2.79 14.47
C GLU A 306 -2.83 1.38 14.07
N LYS A 307 -3.10 0.36 14.89
CA LYS A 307 -2.79 -1.05 14.56
C LYS A 307 -3.58 -1.55 13.36
N ARG A 308 -4.88 -1.25 13.30
CA ARG A 308 -5.72 -1.60 12.14
C ARG A 308 -5.19 -0.96 10.86
N PHE A 309 -4.76 0.29 10.94
CA PHE A 309 -4.24 1.01 9.78
C PHE A 309 -2.91 0.44 9.26
N THR A 310 -2.02 0.04 10.17
CA THR A 310 -0.74 -0.60 9.80
C THR A 310 -0.98 -1.97 9.17
N PHE A 311 -1.94 -2.74 9.69
CA PHE A 311 -2.34 -4.03 9.13
C PHE A 311 -2.88 -3.90 7.70
N VAL A 312 -3.76 -2.93 7.47
CA VAL A 312 -4.31 -2.62 6.14
C VAL A 312 -3.19 -2.39 5.12
N LEU A 313 -2.22 -1.56 5.48
CA LEU A 313 -1.14 -1.24 4.56
C LEU A 313 -0.20 -2.43 4.32
N ALA A 314 -0.01 -3.30 5.33
CA ALA A 314 0.70 -4.56 5.17
C ALA A 314 -0.04 -5.53 4.23
N VAL A 315 -1.37 -5.57 4.27
CA VAL A 315 -2.18 -6.36 3.33
C VAL A 315 -2.02 -5.81 1.90
N VAL A 316 -2.06 -4.49 1.70
CA VAL A 316 -1.85 -3.87 0.38
C VAL A 316 -0.52 -4.33 -0.23
N MET A 317 0.54 -4.37 0.59
CA MET A 317 1.87 -4.77 0.16
C MET A 317 2.00 -6.26 -0.06
N GLY A 318 1.36 -7.08 0.77
CA GLY A 318 1.31 -8.52 0.56
C GLY A 318 0.65 -8.87 -0.77
N VAL A 319 -0.49 -8.24 -1.08
CA VAL A 319 -1.16 -8.42 -2.38
C VAL A 319 -0.25 -8.01 -3.53
N PHE A 320 0.39 -6.84 -3.41
CA PHE A 320 1.32 -6.36 -4.43
C PHE A 320 2.49 -7.34 -4.69
N VAL A 321 3.16 -7.82 -3.63
CA VAL A 321 4.26 -8.78 -3.76
C VAL A 321 3.76 -10.09 -4.38
N VAL A 322 2.61 -10.60 -3.96
CA VAL A 322 2.03 -11.83 -4.51
C VAL A 322 1.70 -11.68 -6.00
N CYS A 323 1.23 -10.51 -6.43
CA CYS A 323 0.91 -10.27 -7.84
C CYS A 323 2.16 -10.17 -8.73
N TRP A 324 3.20 -9.50 -8.26
CA TRP A 324 4.38 -9.18 -9.09
C TRP A 324 5.56 -10.14 -8.91
N PHE A 325 5.69 -10.79 -7.76
CA PHE A 325 6.80 -11.70 -7.48
C PHE A 325 6.93 -12.84 -8.49
N PRO A 326 5.86 -13.55 -8.91
CA PRO A 326 5.99 -14.65 -9.87
C PRO A 326 6.63 -14.20 -11.18
N PHE A 327 6.24 -13.03 -11.69
CA PHE A 327 6.78 -12.46 -12.92
C PHE A 327 8.23 -11.99 -12.77
N PHE A 328 8.55 -11.19 -11.74
CA PHE A 328 9.93 -10.69 -11.58
C PHE A 328 10.91 -11.82 -11.25
N PHE A 329 10.45 -12.84 -10.53
CA PHE A 329 11.24 -14.04 -10.27
C PHE A 329 11.51 -14.82 -11.56
N SER A 330 10.47 -15.12 -12.36
CA SER A 330 10.64 -15.83 -13.62
C SER A 330 11.49 -15.05 -14.62
N TYR A 331 11.29 -13.74 -14.73
CA TYR A 331 12.04 -12.87 -15.63
C TYR A 331 13.52 -12.76 -15.23
N SER A 332 13.81 -12.65 -13.93
CA SER A 332 15.19 -12.64 -13.44
C SER A 332 15.88 -13.99 -13.62
N LEU A 333 15.15 -15.09 -13.38
CA LEU A 333 15.66 -16.44 -13.59
C LEU A 333 16.04 -16.65 -15.06
N TYR A 334 15.17 -16.21 -15.99
CA TYR A 334 15.47 -16.21 -17.42
C TYR A 334 16.75 -15.41 -17.74
N GLY A 335 16.92 -14.22 -17.17
CA GLY A 335 18.13 -13.42 -17.36
C GLY A 335 19.43 -14.11 -16.91
N ILE A 336 19.37 -14.91 -15.83
CA ILE A 336 20.54 -15.58 -15.22
C ILE A 336 20.88 -16.90 -15.93
N CYS A 337 19.89 -17.77 -16.11
CA CYS A 337 20.12 -19.14 -16.58
C CYS A 337 19.50 -19.46 -17.94
N ARG A 338 18.82 -18.52 -18.62
CA ARG A 338 18.36 -18.64 -20.01
C ARG A 338 17.63 -19.98 -20.26
N GLU A 339 18.11 -20.78 -21.20
CA GLU A 339 17.49 -22.05 -21.61
C GLU A 339 17.34 -23.07 -20.47
N PRO A 340 18.36 -23.35 -19.62
CA PRO A 340 18.23 -24.26 -18.49
C PRO A 340 17.07 -23.97 -17.51
N CYS A 341 16.57 -22.73 -17.47
CA CYS A 341 15.50 -22.30 -16.57
C CYS A 341 14.28 -21.77 -17.32
N GLN A 342 14.10 -22.13 -18.59
CA GLN A 342 13.03 -21.58 -19.39
C GLN A 342 11.67 -22.04 -18.87
N ILE A 343 10.86 -21.06 -18.46
CA ILE A 343 9.48 -21.27 -18.04
C ILE A 343 8.60 -21.28 -19.30
N PRO A 344 7.58 -22.16 -19.39
CA PRO A 344 6.66 -22.16 -20.52
C PRO A 344 6.08 -20.78 -20.79
N LEU A 345 6.06 -20.34 -22.05
CA LEU A 345 5.64 -18.99 -22.45
C LEU A 345 4.24 -18.64 -21.93
N THR A 346 3.32 -19.61 -21.94
CA THR A 346 1.96 -19.46 -21.41
C THR A 346 1.97 -19.10 -19.91
N LEU A 347 2.85 -19.73 -19.13
CA LEU A 347 2.97 -19.47 -17.69
C LEU A 347 3.64 -18.11 -17.43
N PHE A 348 4.62 -17.73 -18.26
CA PHE A 348 5.25 -16.41 -18.20
C PHE A 348 4.23 -15.28 -18.46
N LYS A 349 3.44 -15.41 -19.53
CA LYS A 349 2.34 -14.49 -19.87
C LYS A 349 1.29 -14.45 -18.77
N PHE A 350 0.93 -15.59 -18.19
CA PHE A 350 -0.02 -15.65 -17.08
C PHE A 350 0.45 -14.84 -15.85
N PHE A 351 1.72 -14.98 -15.45
CA PHE A 351 2.29 -14.17 -14.36
C PHE A 351 2.30 -12.68 -14.67
N PHE A 352 2.55 -12.32 -15.92
CA PHE A 352 2.50 -10.93 -16.36
C PHE A 352 1.07 -10.34 -16.24
N TRP A 353 0.05 -11.08 -16.66
CA TRP A 353 -1.36 -10.68 -16.48
C TRP A 353 -1.79 -10.60 -15.01
N ILE A 354 -1.27 -11.45 -14.12
CA ILE A 354 -1.47 -11.30 -12.67
C ILE A 354 -0.88 -9.96 -12.18
N GLY A 355 0.26 -9.54 -12.71
CA GLY A 355 0.85 -8.23 -12.45
C GLY A 355 -0.11 -7.10 -12.81
N TYR A 356 -0.73 -7.14 -13.99
CA TYR A 356 -1.75 -6.17 -14.42
C TYR A 356 -3.00 -6.14 -13.55
N CYS A 357 -3.45 -7.29 -13.04
CA CYS A 357 -4.57 -7.34 -12.10
C CYS A 357 -4.32 -6.50 -10.83
N ASN A 358 -3.07 -6.28 -10.42
CA ASN A 358 -2.73 -5.44 -9.28
C ASN A 358 -3.32 -4.01 -9.40
N SER A 359 -3.29 -3.41 -10.60
CA SER A 359 -3.82 -2.06 -10.85
C SER A 359 -5.34 -1.97 -10.61
N SER A 360 -6.05 -3.08 -10.79
CA SER A 360 -7.50 -3.19 -10.54
C SER A 360 -7.85 -3.39 -9.05
N LEU A 361 -6.92 -3.97 -8.28
CA LEU A 361 -7.14 -4.29 -6.86
C LEU A 361 -7.02 -3.06 -5.96
N ASN A 362 -6.28 -2.03 -6.37
CA ASN A 362 -6.04 -0.82 -5.57
C ASN A 362 -7.37 -0.15 -5.09
N PRO A 363 -8.35 0.17 -5.96
CA PRO A 363 -9.64 0.68 -5.53
C PRO A 363 -10.41 -0.25 -4.58
N VAL A 364 -10.36 -1.57 -4.82
CA VAL A 364 -11.02 -2.58 -3.98
C VAL A 364 -10.44 -2.57 -2.57
N ILE A 365 -9.12 -2.54 -2.47
CA ILE A 365 -8.39 -2.44 -1.21
C ILE A 365 -8.80 -1.16 -0.46
N TYR A 366 -8.85 0.00 -1.14
CA TYR A 366 -9.25 1.24 -0.49
C TYR A 366 -10.69 1.21 0.03
N THR A 367 -11.63 0.60 -0.71
CA THR A 367 -13.03 0.50 -0.28
C THR A 367 -13.23 -0.42 0.93
N ILE A 368 -12.52 -1.54 0.98
CA ILE A 368 -12.61 -2.51 2.10
C ILE A 368 -12.02 -1.89 3.36
N PHE A 369 -10.86 -1.26 3.24
CA PHE A 369 -10.07 -0.89 4.41
C PHE A 369 -10.17 0.58 4.83
N ASN A 370 -10.69 1.46 3.97
CA ASN A 370 -10.81 2.89 4.27
C ASN A 370 -12.28 3.36 4.21
N GLN A 371 -12.84 3.60 5.40
CA GLN A 371 -14.22 4.04 5.56
C GLN A 371 -14.51 5.39 4.88
N ASP A 372 -13.51 6.28 4.79
CA ASP A 372 -13.69 7.60 4.17
C ASP A 372 -13.77 7.49 2.65
N PHE A 373 -13.01 6.55 2.03
CA PHE A 373 -13.19 6.19 0.62
C PHE A 373 -14.55 5.57 0.37
N ARG A 374 -14.98 4.62 1.20
CA ARG A 374 -16.31 3.99 1.06
C ARG A 374 -17.44 5.01 1.09
N ARG A 375 -17.41 5.96 2.04
CA ARG A 375 -18.40 7.05 2.12
C ARG A 375 -18.33 7.97 0.90
N ALA A 376 -17.13 8.29 0.43
CA ALA A 376 -16.96 9.13 -0.76
C ALA A 376 -17.54 8.44 -2.01
N PHE A 377 -17.25 7.15 -2.20
CA PHE A 377 -17.78 6.36 -3.32
C PHE A 377 -19.30 6.24 -3.27
N GLN A 378 -19.87 5.92 -2.10
CA GLN A 378 -21.32 5.93 -1.91
C GLN A 378 -21.93 7.29 -2.26
N LYS A 379 -21.30 8.39 -1.84
CA LYS A 379 -21.79 9.73 -2.17
C LYS A 379 -21.72 10.04 -3.66
N ILE A 380 -20.67 9.59 -4.36
CA ILE A 380 -20.50 9.81 -5.80
C ILE A 380 -21.54 8.97 -6.57
N LEU A 381 -21.58 7.65 -6.32
CA LEU A 381 -22.47 6.72 -7.01
C LEU A 381 -23.95 7.01 -6.71
N CYS A 382 -24.33 7.24 -5.46
CA CYS A 382 -25.73 7.48 -5.09
C CYS A 382 -26.22 8.90 -5.43
N LYS A 383 -25.34 9.93 -5.49
CA LYS A 383 -25.76 11.24 -6.03
C LYS A 383 -25.85 11.25 -7.55
N SER A 384 -25.00 10.49 -8.24
CA SER A 384 -25.13 10.29 -9.69
C SER A 384 -26.46 9.63 -10.02
N TRP A 385 -26.87 8.63 -9.23
CA TRP A 385 -28.18 7.99 -9.37
C TRP A 385 -29.35 8.96 -9.19
N LYS A 386 -29.33 9.82 -8.15
CA LYS A 386 -30.39 10.81 -7.88
C LYS A 386 -30.47 12.00 -8.86
N ARG A 387 -29.52 12.14 -9.78
CA ARG A 387 -29.54 13.16 -10.84
C ARG A 387 -29.92 12.59 -12.21
N SER A 388 -29.93 11.26 -12.35
CA SER A 388 -30.22 10.54 -13.59
C SER A 388 -31.66 9.99 -13.66
N PHE A 389 -32.40 10.09 -12.55
CA PHE A 389 -33.85 9.95 -12.41
C PHE A 389 -34.38 11.29 -11.90
#